data_AF-A0A0H1BER7-F1
#
_entry.id   AF-A0A0H1BER7-F1
#
_cell.length_a   1.000
_cell.length_b   1.000
_cell.length_c   1.000
_cell.angle_alpha   90.00
_cell.angle_beta   90.00
_cell.angle_gamma   90.00
#
_symmetry.space_group_name_H-M   'P 1'
#
loop_
_entity.id
_entity.type
_entity.pdbx_description
1 polymer ?
#
loop_
_entity_poly.entity_id
_entity_poly.type
_entity_poly.pdbx_seq_one_letter_code
_entity_poly.pdbx_strand_id
1 'polypeptide(L)'
;MWDAEKRQTAELAPRSSSRRTIYRLFRRSLILSCIALIIFALIRGIHAPSEYIDKFKQTNVGHKTTKSASPLRGNNHKGAPAGRVPLEAHIMSKCPDAEYCLEKLIVPVMAQVHDKVDFRLSFIGSVSNKSSDVSCKHGPAECVGNMLMLCAANLPFPPGSETQNKTPIVRSLGFANCLLASYDKIPERELVEDCALEFGLDFGALNACVSRQVDEDDAKRAGSDDPDKDKVSGLALLRTDFKRSAALGIKKSCTVRVNEKIWCIRDSHEWKDCQPGGDKTSTLVDEINRLYDNSGSS
;
A
#
# COMPACT_ATOMS: atom_id res chain seq x y z
N MET A 1 39.21 -71.84 -34.96
CA MET A 1 38.62 -72.19 -33.66
C MET A 1 37.72 -71.01 -33.30
N TRP A 2 36.48 -70.89 -33.80
CA TRP A 2 35.25 -71.61 -33.37
C TRP A 2 35.13 -71.51 -31.83
N ASP A 3 34.14 -70.86 -31.20
CA ASP A 3 32.68 -70.67 -31.41
C ASP A 3 32.25 -69.28 -30.82
N ALA A 4 31.23 -68.51 -31.22
CA ALA A 4 29.86 -68.74 -31.69
C ALA A 4 28.84 -69.18 -30.60
N GLU A 5 28.23 -68.25 -29.83
CA GLU A 5 26.83 -68.45 -29.37
C GLU A 5 26.04 -67.17 -28.98
N LYS A 6 25.20 -66.73 -29.94
CA LYS A 6 23.74 -66.41 -29.89
C LYS A 6 23.09 -65.39 -28.92
N ARG A 7 22.30 -64.53 -29.60
CA ARG A 7 20.91 -64.03 -29.32
C ARG A 7 20.79 -63.05 -28.14
N GLN A 8 20.13 -61.89 -28.26
CA GLN A 8 18.79 -61.68 -28.82
C GLN A 8 18.57 -60.20 -29.15
N THR A 9 18.03 -59.93 -30.32
CA THR A 9 17.47 -58.65 -30.77
C THR A 9 16.23 -58.29 -29.96
N ALA A 10 16.19 -57.09 -29.38
CA ALA A 10 14.96 -56.47 -28.88
C ALA A 10 14.92 -55.01 -29.32
N GLU A 11 14.31 -54.83 -30.49
CA GLU A 11 13.86 -53.57 -31.06
C GLU A 11 12.68 -53.06 -30.21
N LEU A 12 12.86 -51.93 -29.51
CA LEU A 12 11.80 -51.32 -28.70
C LEU A 12 11.10 -50.21 -29.51
N ALA A 13 9.86 -50.53 -29.88
CA ALA A 13 8.90 -49.77 -30.66
C ALA A 13 8.58 -48.34 -30.14
N PRO A 14 8.09 -47.43 -31.02
CA PRO A 14 7.73 -46.06 -30.65
C PRO A 14 6.38 -46.01 -29.93
N ARG A 15 6.37 -45.59 -28.66
CA ARG A 15 5.16 -45.46 -27.83
C ARG A 15 4.66 -44.00 -27.80
N SER A 16 4.12 -43.48 -28.91
CA SER A 16 3.60 -42.07 -28.94
C SER A 16 2.22 -41.82 -29.58
N SER A 17 1.49 -42.86 -29.97
CA SER A 17 0.16 -42.72 -30.61
C SER A 17 -1.01 -42.71 -29.60
N SER A 18 -1.01 -43.61 -28.59
CA SER A 18 -2.18 -43.83 -27.72
C SER A 18 -2.50 -42.65 -26.76
N ARG A 19 -1.50 -41.93 -26.23
CA ARG A 19 -1.73 -40.79 -25.30
C ARG A 19 -2.44 -39.61 -25.96
N ARG A 20 -2.20 -39.35 -27.25
CA ARG A 20 -2.83 -38.20 -27.96
C ARG A 20 -4.31 -38.44 -28.23
N THR A 21 -4.71 -39.69 -28.46
CA THR A 21 -6.11 -40.06 -28.69
C THR A 21 -6.93 -39.94 -27.40
N ILE A 22 -6.37 -40.37 -26.27
CA ILE A 22 -7.03 -40.27 -24.95
C ILE A 22 -7.23 -38.80 -24.56
N TYR A 23 -6.22 -37.94 -24.75
CA TYR A 23 -6.35 -36.49 -24.48
C TYR A 23 -7.39 -35.79 -25.38
N ARG A 24 -7.51 -36.20 -26.64
CA ARG A 24 -8.52 -35.65 -27.56
C ARG A 24 -9.93 -36.06 -27.16
N LEU A 25 -10.12 -37.27 -26.65
CA LEU A 25 -11.42 -37.74 -26.15
C LEU A 25 -11.81 -37.03 -24.85
N PHE A 26 -10.88 -36.86 -23.90
CA PHE A 26 -11.11 -36.09 -22.68
C PHE A 26 -11.44 -34.62 -22.95
N ARG A 27 -10.71 -33.97 -23.87
CA ARG A 27 -10.96 -32.58 -24.25
C ARG A 27 -12.32 -32.40 -24.91
N ARG A 28 -12.75 -33.35 -25.75
CA ARG A 28 -14.10 -33.33 -26.37
C ARG A 28 -15.21 -33.52 -25.33
N SER A 29 -14.99 -34.40 -24.35
CA SER A 29 -15.96 -34.63 -23.26
C SER A 29 -16.10 -33.41 -22.35
N LEU A 30 -15.00 -32.73 -22.02
CA LEU A 30 -15.01 -31.50 -21.22
C LEU A 30 -15.76 -30.36 -21.92
N ILE A 31 -15.52 -30.17 -23.22
CA ILE A 31 -16.18 -29.12 -24.01
C ILE A 31 -17.69 -29.37 -24.09
N LEU A 32 -18.11 -30.62 -24.31
CA LEU A 32 -19.54 -30.96 -24.34
C LEU A 32 -20.22 -30.74 -22.98
N SER A 33 -19.52 -31.03 -21.87
CA SER A 33 -20.01 -30.74 -20.52
C SER A 33 -20.19 -29.23 -20.28
N CYS A 34 -19.22 -28.40 -20.69
CA CYS A 34 -19.34 -26.94 -20.57
C CYS A 34 -20.49 -26.38 -21.41
N ILE A 35 -20.67 -26.86 -22.64
CA ILE A 35 -21.76 -26.43 -23.51
C ILE A 35 -23.13 -26.83 -22.92
N ALA A 36 -23.24 -28.03 -22.35
CA ALA A 36 -24.47 -28.47 -21.68
C ALA A 36 -24.81 -27.61 -20.46
N LEU A 37 -23.83 -27.19 -19.66
CA LEU A 37 -24.04 -26.30 -18.51
C LEU A 37 -24.50 -24.89 -18.93
N ILE A 38 -23.94 -24.35 -20.02
CA ILE A 38 -24.35 -23.04 -20.56
C ILE A 38 -25.77 -23.12 -21.11
N ILE A 39 -26.09 -24.17 -21.88
CA ILE A 39 -27.45 -24.39 -22.41
C ILE A 39 -28.44 -24.56 -21.25
N PHE A 40 -28.06 -25.29 -20.19
CA PHE A 40 -28.90 -25.44 -19.01
C PHE A 40 -29.16 -24.12 -18.27
N ALA A 41 -28.14 -23.25 -18.16
CA ALA A 41 -28.29 -21.91 -17.58
C ALA A 41 -29.18 -20.99 -18.43
N LEU A 42 -29.12 -21.12 -19.76
CA LEU A 42 -29.96 -20.37 -20.69
C LEU A 42 -31.41 -20.87 -20.69
N ILE A 43 -31.63 -22.20 -20.67
CA ILE A 43 -32.98 -22.79 -20.64
C ILE A 43 -33.68 -22.53 -19.31
N ARG A 44 -32.95 -22.57 -18.18
CA ARG A 44 -33.58 -22.37 -16.87
C ARG A 44 -33.92 -20.93 -16.56
N GLY A 45 -33.44 -19.97 -17.35
CA GLY A 45 -33.65 -18.54 -17.13
C GLY A 45 -33.03 -18.12 -15.79
N ILE A 46 -32.08 -17.19 -15.82
CA ILE A 46 -31.57 -16.61 -14.58
C ILE A 46 -32.73 -15.82 -13.95
N HIS A 47 -33.48 -16.45 -13.03
CA HIS A 47 -34.33 -15.76 -12.08
C HIS A 47 -33.41 -15.03 -11.09
N ALA A 48 -32.94 -13.85 -11.51
CA ALA A 48 -32.45 -12.85 -10.60
C ALA A 48 -33.68 -12.21 -9.93
N PRO A 49 -33.80 -12.22 -8.59
CA PRO A 49 -34.91 -11.55 -7.91
C PRO A 49 -34.88 -10.06 -8.24
N SER A 50 -36.01 -9.56 -8.73
CA SER A 50 -36.28 -8.16 -9.04
C SER A 50 -36.43 -7.31 -7.76
N GLU A 51 -35.38 -7.24 -6.95
CA GLU A 51 -35.31 -6.36 -5.77
C GLU A 51 -34.00 -5.57 -5.69
N TYR A 52 -33.09 -5.75 -6.65
CA TYR A 52 -31.74 -5.17 -6.61
C TYR A 52 -31.56 -3.88 -7.43
N ILE A 53 -32.50 -3.52 -8.32
CA ILE A 53 -32.33 -2.38 -9.24
C ILE A 53 -32.94 -1.05 -8.72
N ASP A 54 -33.77 -1.06 -7.68
CA ASP A 54 -34.39 0.18 -7.18
C ASP A 54 -33.55 0.96 -6.14
N LYS A 55 -32.49 0.35 -5.58
CA LYS A 55 -31.60 1.07 -4.64
C LYS A 55 -30.55 1.98 -5.29
N PHE A 56 -30.40 1.94 -6.62
CA PHE A 56 -29.40 2.74 -7.34
C PHE A 56 -29.90 4.09 -7.87
N LYS A 57 -31.21 4.39 -7.78
CA LYS A 57 -31.79 5.66 -8.28
C LYS A 57 -31.99 6.75 -7.23
N GLN A 58 -31.77 6.47 -5.94
CA GLN A 58 -32.17 7.38 -4.85
C GLN A 58 -31.04 8.07 -4.08
N THR A 59 -29.82 8.15 -4.62
CA THR A 59 -28.71 8.90 -3.98
C THR A 59 -28.29 10.18 -4.70
N ASN A 60 -29.00 10.59 -5.77
CA ASN A 60 -28.82 11.88 -6.45
C ASN A 60 -29.68 13.02 -5.86
N VAL A 61 -29.73 13.14 -4.53
CA VAL A 61 -30.21 14.36 -3.86
C VAL A 61 -29.20 14.72 -2.78
N GLY A 62 -28.56 15.88 -2.94
CA GLY A 62 -27.45 16.30 -2.12
C GLY A 62 -27.81 16.55 -0.66
N HIS A 63 -26.88 16.16 0.21
CA HIS A 63 -26.71 16.84 1.50
C HIS A 63 -25.21 17.01 1.77
N LYS A 64 -24.74 18.25 1.62
CA LYS A 64 -23.43 18.70 2.08
C LYS A 64 -23.32 18.45 3.59
N THR A 65 -22.58 17.42 4.00
CA THR A 65 -21.95 17.38 5.32
C THR A 65 -20.51 16.92 5.16
N THR A 66 -19.61 17.90 5.03
CA THR A 66 -18.17 17.70 5.28
C THR A 66 -17.98 17.36 6.76
N LYS A 67 -18.14 16.09 7.11
CA LYS A 67 -17.57 15.58 8.35
C LYS A 67 -16.09 15.39 8.09
N SER A 68 -15.28 16.26 8.69
CA SER A 68 -13.83 16.11 8.76
C SER A 68 -13.50 14.66 9.11
N ALA A 69 -12.80 13.96 8.21
CA ALA A 69 -12.34 12.61 8.45
C ALA A 69 -11.50 12.65 9.73
N SER A 70 -11.99 11.99 10.77
CA SER A 70 -11.33 12.00 12.07
C SER A 70 -9.88 11.54 11.91
N PRO A 71 -8.90 12.31 12.43
CA PRO A 71 -7.52 11.92 12.39
C PRO A 71 -7.35 10.62 13.16
N LEU A 72 -6.59 9.69 12.59
CA LEU A 72 -6.09 8.56 13.34
C LEU A 72 -5.12 9.13 14.36
N ARG A 73 -5.66 9.30 15.57
CA ARG A 73 -4.99 9.62 16.82
C ARG A 73 -3.75 8.73 16.95
N GLY A 74 -2.57 9.29 16.64
CA GLY A 74 -1.41 9.01 17.46
C GLY A 74 -1.72 9.57 18.85
N ASN A 75 -1.66 8.73 19.88
CA ASN A 75 -1.88 9.19 21.24
C ASN A 75 -0.80 10.25 21.60
N ASN A 76 -1.27 11.37 22.17
CA ASN A 76 -0.55 12.56 22.62
C ASN A 76 0.07 13.47 21.53
N HIS A 77 -0.73 14.38 20.97
CA HIS A 77 -0.87 15.75 21.48
C HIS A 77 -1.85 16.55 20.62
N LYS A 78 -2.34 17.66 21.18
CA LYS A 78 -3.14 18.68 20.50
C LYS A 78 -2.43 19.15 19.23
N GLY A 79 -3.08 19.00 18.07
CA GLY A 79 -2.65 19.60 16.79
C GLY A 79 -1.27 19.14 16.33
N ALA A 80 -0.87 19.54 15.13
CA ALA A 80 0.56 19.67 14.82
C ALA A 80 1.24 20.45 15.97
N PRO A 81 2.55 20.30 16.24
CA PRO A 81 3.27 21.23 17.10
C PRO A 81 2.85 22.64 16.71
N ALA A 82 2.27 23.39 17.65
CA ALA A 82 1.59 24.65 17.35
C ALA A 82 2.45 25.50 16.40
N GLY A 83 1.92 25.80 15.22
CA GLY A 83 2.61 26.58 14.18
C GLY A 83 3.12 25.80 12.96
N ARG A 84 3.24 24.46 12.99
CA ARG A 84 3.70 23.71 11.80
C ARG A 84 2.62 23.50 10.74
N VAL A 85 3.01 23.52 9.46
CA VAL A 85 2.11 23.34 8.32
C VAL A 85 1.88 21.85 8.06
N PRO A 86 0.62 21.36 8.00
CA PRO A 86 0.34 19.98 7.62
C PRO A 86 0.75 19.72 6.16
N LEU A 87 1.65 18.75 5.94
CA LEU A 87 2.07 18.29 4.62
C LEU A 87 1.88 16.77 4.55
N GLU A 88 1.05 16.28 3.63
CA GLU A 88 0.76 14.85 3.51
C GLU A 88 0.91 14.38 2.06
N ALA A 89 1.70 13.34 1.83
CA ALA A 89 1.80 12.68 0.54
C ALA A 89 1.15 11.30 0.62
N HIS A 90 0.16 11.04 -0.23
CA HIS A 90 -0.49 9.73 -0.34
C HIS A 90 0.08 8.96 -1.53
N ILE A 91 0.64 7.78 -1.28
CA ILE A 91 1.33 6.96 -2.28
C ILE A 91 0.92 5.48 -2.24
N MET A 92 1.44 4.71 -3.17
CA MET A 92 1.47 3.24 -3.13
C MET A 92 2.91 2.82 -3.38
N SER A 93 3.47 1.91 -2.57
CA SER A 93 4.90 1.59 -2.62
C SER A 93 5.37 0.96 -3.93
N LYS A 94 4.44 0.45 -4.76
CA LYS A 94 4.72 -0.17 -6.06
C LYS A 94 4.39 0.73 -7.27
N CYS A 95 4.10 2.00 -7.04
CA CYS A 95 3.66 2.91 -8.09
C CYS A 95 4.83 3.75 -8.63
N PRO A 96 5.11 3.76 -9.94
CA PRO A 96 6.16 4.59 -10.52
C PRO A 96 5.90 6.10 -10.32
N ASP A 97 4.63 6.53 -10.28
CA ASP A 97 4.32 7.91 -9.97
C ASP A 97 4.73 8.29 -8.54
N ALA A 98 4.72 7.34 -7.57
CA ALA A 98 5.18 7.60 -6.21
C ALA A 98 6.70 7.80 -6.13
N GLU A 99 7.47 6.97 -6.84
CA GLU A 99 8.93 7.12 -6.97
C GLU A 99 9.27 8.53 -7.47
N TYR A 100 8.71 8.92 -8.63
CA TYR A 100 8.95 10.24 -9.21
C TYR A 100 8.52 11.37 -8.25
N CYS A 101 7.36 11.22 -7.61
CA CYS A 101 6.83 12.19 -6.66
C CYS A 101 7.77 12.45 -5.49
N LEU A 102 8.30 11.37 -4.90
CA LEU A 102 9.18 11.48 -3.75
C LEU A 102 10.53 12.06 -4.18
N GLU A 103 11.11 11.54 -5.26
CA GLU A 103 12.43 11.95 -5.73
C GLU A 103 12.44 13.41 -6.22
N LYS A 104 11.43 13.82 -7.02
CA LYS A 104 11.44 15.10 -7.73
C LYS A 104 10.73 16.23 -6.99
N LEU A 105 9.82 15.92 -6.08
CA LEU A 105 9.03 16.94 -5.37
C LEU A 105 9.20 16.84 -3.85
N ILE A 106 8.80 15.73 -3.22
CA ILE A 106 8.70 15.68 -1.75
C ILE A 106 10.06 15.76 -1.07
N VAL A 107 11.05 14.95 -1.46
CA VAL A 107 12.37 14.95 -0.82
C VAL A 107 13.08 16.31 -0.99
N PRO A 108 13.12 16.92 -2.20
CA PRO A 108 13.69 18.26 -2.37
C PRO A 108 12.98 19.37 -1.56
N VAL A 109 11.65 19.27 -1.38
CA VAL A 109 10.90 20.19 -0.50
C VAL A 109 11.30 19.95 0.96
N MET A 110 11.24 18.71 1.43
CA MET A 110 11.53 18.36 2.83
C MET A 110 12.95 18.74 3.25
N ALA A 111 13.93 18.64 2.34
CA ALA A 111 15.29 19.12 2.59
C ALA A 111 15.35 20.60 3.01
N GLN A 112 14.38 21.43 2.59
CA GLN A 112 14.34 22.86 2.86
C GLN A 112 13.38 23.26 3.99
N VAL A 113 12.33 22.45 4.27
CA VAL A 113 11.24 22.86 5.17
C VAL A 113 10.86 21.83 6.25
N HIS A 114 11.66 20.77 6.45
CA HIS A 114 11.34 19.69 7.41
C HIS A 114 11.07 20.16 8.85
N ASP A 115 11.60 21.30 9.27
CA ASP A 115 11.41 21.91 10.58
C ASP A 115 10.10 22.72 10.70
N LYS A 116 9.52 23.12 9.56
CA LYS A 116 8.30 23.94 9.44
C LYS A 116 7.03 23.13 9.22
N VAL A 117 7.16 21.85 8.85
CA VAL A 117 6.03 21.00 8.50
C VAL A 117 5.78 19.89 9.51
N ASP A 118 4.51 19.52 9.63
CA ASP A 118 4.11 18.22 10.15
C ASP A 118 3.89 17.30 8.94
N PHE A 119 4.96 16.57 8.57
CA PHE A 119 4.96 15.73 7.37
C PHE A 119 4.49 14.31 7.66
N ARG A 120 3.59 13.81 6.82
CA ARG A 120 3.10 12.44 6.83
C ARG A 120 3.20 11.80 5.44
N LEU A 121 3.75 10.60 5.39
CA LEU A 121 3.63 9.70 4.24
C LEU A 121 2.51 8.70 4.51
N SER A 122 1.47 8.75 3.67
CA SER A 122 0.26 7.93 3.77
C SER A 122 0.13 7.03 2.54
N PHE A 123 -0.71 6.02 2.64
CA PHE A 123 -0.84 4.92 1.69
C PHE A 123 -2.29 4.70 1.30
N ILE A 124 -2.46 4.17 0.09
CA ILE A 124 -3.77 3.93 -0.52
C ILE A 124 -3.96 2.43 -0.70
N GLY A 125 -5.15 1.96 -0.32
CA GLY A 125 -5.58 0.59 -0.51
C GLY A 125 -6.96 0.39 0.09
N SER A 126 -7.38 -0.86 0.21
CA SER A 126 -8.68 -1.22 0.77
C SER A 126 -8.53 -2.14 1.96
N VAL A 127 -9.48 -2.05 2.89
CA VAL A 127 -9.57 -2.91 4.08
C VAL A 127 -10.88 -3.69 4.04
N SER A 128 -10.85 -4.91 4.56
CA SER A 128 -12.07 -5.67 4.86
C SER A 128 -12.71 -5.16 6.16
N ASN A 129 -14.04 -5.06 6.14
CA ASN A 129 -14.84 -4.76 7.34
C ASN A 129 -15.21 -6.03 8.14
N LYS A 130 -14.89 -7.22 7.62
CA LYS A 130 -15.27 -8.52 8.20
C LYS A 130 -14.07 -9.34 8.69
N SER A 131 -12.86 -8.93 8.29
CA SER A 131 -11.60 -9.62 8.56
C SER A 131 -10.48 -8.58 8.61
N SER A 132 -9.31 -9.01 9.06
CA SER A 132 -8.09 -8.21 9.06
C SER A 132 -7.48 -8.03 7.67
N ASP A 133 -8.12 -8.56 6.61
CA ASP A 133 -7.60 -8.52 5.24
C ASP A 133 -7.45 -7.10 4.70
N VAL A 134 -6.41 -6.92 3.88
CA VAL A 134 -6.09 -5.70 3.15
C VAL A 134 -5.85 -6.04 1.69
N SER A 135 -6.10 -5.09 0.79
CA SER A 135 -5.81 -5.24 -0.63
C SER A 135 -5.16 -3.99 -1.20
N CYS A 136 -4.17 -4.19 -2.05
CA CYS A 136 -3.38 -3.14 -2.69
C CYS A 136 -3.48 -3.24 -4.22
N LYS A 137 -3.32 -2.11 -4.92
CA LYS A 137 -3.55 -2.03 -6.37
C LYS A 137 -2.56 -2.89 -7.16
N HIS A 138 -1.30 -2.89 -6.76
CA HIS A 138 -0.22 -3.64 -7.39
C HIS A 138 0.07 -4.97 -6.65
N GLY A 139 -0.93 -5.51 -5.96
CA GLY A 139 -0.87 -6.82 -5.31
C GLY A 139 -0.21 -6.85 -3.93
N PRO A 140 -0.01 -8.05 -3.34
CA PRO A 140 0.42 -8.19 -1.95
C PRO A 140 1.79 -7.57 -1.63
N ALA A 141 2.71 -7.58 -2.60
CA ALA A 141 4.04 -6.98 -2.46
C ALA A 141 3.97 -5.47 -2.15
N GLU A 142 2.98 -4.75 -2.71
CA GLU A 142 2.71 -3.36 -2.36
C GLU A 142 2.25 -3.21 -0.91
N CYS A 143 1.35 -4.07 -0.45
CA CYS A 143 0.88 -4.01 0.95
C CYS A 143 2.05 -4.21 1.93
N VAL A 144 2.98 -5.13 1.63
CA VAL A 144 4.19 -5.32 2.44
C VAL A 144 5.10 -4.08 2.38
N GLY A 145 5.29 -3.48 1.20
CA GLY A 145 6.04 -2.24 1.05
C GLY A 145 5.43 -1.05 1.83
N ASN A 146 4.12 -0.89 1.78
CA ASN A 146 3.39 0.11 2.56
C ASN A 146 3.60 -0.13 4.07
N MET A 147 3.51 -1.39 4.53
CA MET A 147 3.79 -1.74 5.92
C MET A 147 5.24 -1.43 6.33
N LEU A 148 6.23 -1.74 5.49
CA LEU A 148 7.63 -1.44 5.76
C LEU A 148 7.85 0.06 6.02
N MET A 149 7.32 0.92 5.14
CA MET A 149 7.46 2.37 5.28
C MET A 149 6.68 2.92 6.50
N LEU A 150 5.48 2.39 6.77
CA LEU A 150 4.70 2.74 7.96
C LEU A 150 5.42 2.33 9.25
N CYS A 151 5.98 1.11 9.29
CA CYS A 151 6.79 0.63 10.40
C CYS A 151 8.01 1.52 10.60
N ALA A 152 8.77 1.81 9.54
CA ALA A 152 9.93 2.69 9.60
C ALA A 152 9.60 4.05 10.23
N ALA A 153 8.44 4.64 9.91
CA ALA A 153 8.01 5.91 10.49
C ALA A 153 7.50 5.84 11.94
N ASN A 154 7.16 4.65 12.45
CA ASN A 154 6.49 4.50 13.74
C ASN A 154 7.27 3.67 14.78
N LEU A 155 8.38 3.06 14.39
CA LEU A 155 9.26 2.37 15.33
C LEU A 155 9.84 3.34 16.38
N PRO A 156 10.06 2.88 17.63
CA PRO A 156 10.75 3.65 18.65
C PRO A 156 12.16 4.05 18.22
N PHE A 157 12.58 5.29 18.56
CA PHE A 157 13.91 5.79 18.26
C PHE A 157 14.53 6.57 19.43
N PRO A 158 15.81 6.32 19.80
CA PRO A 158 16.70 5.29 19.24
C PRO A 158 16.18 3.86 19.50
N PRO A 159 16.66 2.83 18.78
CA PRO A 159 16.25 1.44 19.01
C PRO A 159 16.38 1.06 20.50
N GLY A 160 15.34 0.46 21.08
CA GLY A 160 15.29 0.13 22.52
C GLY A 160 14.89 1.29 23.43
N SER A 161 14.58 2.48 22.90
CA SER A 161 14.03 3.58 23.67
C SER A 161 12.65 3.23 24.22
N GLU A 162 12.47 3.36 25.53
CA GLU A 162 11.17 3.33 26.20
C GLU A 162 10.43 4.69 26.14
N THR A 163 11.11 5.73 25.66
CA THR A 163 10.44 7.02 25.39
C THR A 163 9.56 6.90 24.14
N GLN A 164 8.42 7.61 24.10
CA GLN A 164 7.48 7.57 22.97
C GLN A 164 7.97 8.25 21.68
N ASN A 165 9.29 8.47 21.56
CA ASN A 165 9.87 9.07 20.37
C ASN A 165 9.90 8.07 19.23
N LYS A 166 9.39 8.49 18.06
CA LYS A 166 9.40 7.70 16.83
C LYS A 166 10.63 8.01 15.99
N THR A 167 10.92 7.14 15.02
CA THR A 167 11.95 7.37 13.99
C THR A 167 11.87 8.78 13.40
N PRO A 168 12.96 9.57 13.44
CA PRO A 168 13.02 10.90 12.85
C PRO A 168 12.69 10.89 11.35
N ILE A 169 12.03 11.95 10.87
CA ILE A 169 11.52 11.98 9.51
C ILE A 169 12.62 11.86 8.44
N VAL A 170 13.81 12.41 8.70
CA VAL A 170 14.96 12.29 7.79
C VAL A 170 15.33 10.82 7.54
N ARG A 171 15.18 9.95 8.55
CA ARG A 171 15.47 8.52 8.43
C ARG A 171 14.32 7.76 7.77
N SER A 172 13.09 7.97 8.23
CA SER A 172 11.94 7.22 7.71
C SER A 172 11.56 7.62 6.28
N LEU A 173 11.62 8.91 5.93
CA LEU A 173 11.44 9.39 4.55
C LEU A 173 12.61 8.97 3.65
N GLY A 174 13.84 9.01 4.17
CA GLY A 174 15.01 8.50 3.47
C GLY A 174 14.88 7.03 3.09
N PHE A 175 14.50 6.19 4.06
CA PHE A 175 14.20 4.78 3.82
C PHE A 175 13.09 4.57 2.78
N ALA A 176 11.99 5.32 2.87
CA ALA A 176 10.92 5.24 1.88
C ALA A 176 11.40 5.63 0.47
N ASN A 177 12.20 6.68 0.35
CA ASN A 177 12.77 7.11 -0.93
C ASN A 177 13.74 6.07 -1.52
N CYS A 178 14.58 5.45 -0.68
CA CYS A 178 15.48 4.37 -1.08
C CYS A 178 14.72 3.15 -1.61
N LEU A 179 13.68 2.70 -0.91
CA LEU A 179 12.84 1.60 -1.38
C LEU A 179 12.17 1.93 -2.73
N LEU A 180 11.64 3.16 -2.88
CA LEU A 180 10.94 3.57 -4.09
C LEU A 180 11.84 3.69 -5.31
N ALA A 181 13.13 4.01 -5.13
CA ALA A 181 14.12 4.01 -6.22
C ALA A 181 14.35 2.62 -6.84
N SER A 182 13.84 1.56 -6.21
CA SER A 182 13.78 0.20 -6.77
C SER A 182 12.41 -0.42 -6.45
N TYR A 183 11.35 0.35 -6.67
CA TYR A 183 9.99 -0.04 -6.27
C TYR A 183 9.59 -1.41 -6.82
N ASP A 184 10.04 -1.78 -8.02
CA ASP A 184 9.80 -3.07 -8.67
C ASP A 184 10.32 -4.26 -7.86
N LYS A 185 11.36 -4.08 -7.05
CA LYS A 185 11.96 -5.10 -6.19
C LYS A 185 11.36 -5.19 -4.79
N ILE A 186 10.53 -4.24 -4.35
CA ILE A 186 9.89 -4.34 -3.03
C ILE A 186 9.04 -5.64 -2.93
N PRO A 187 9.09 -6.44 -1.85
CA PRO A 187 9.85 -6.29 -0.61
C PRO A 187 11.03 -7.28 -0.54
N GLU A 188 11.83 -7.42 -1.61
CA GLU A 188 13.06 -8.22 -1.61
C GLU A 188 13.91 -7.88 -0.38
N ARG A 189 14.37 -8.92 0.32
CA ARG A 189 15.02 -8.78 1.63
C ARG A 189 16.27 -7.93 1.52
N GLU A 190 17.08 -8.18 0.50
CA GLU A 190 18.35 -7.50 0.25
C GLU A 190 18.13 -5.98 0.11
N LEU A 191 17.13 -5.57 -0.69
CA LEU A 191 16.78 -4.15 -0.83
C LEU A 191 16.36 -3.53 0.52
N VAL A 192 15.54 -4.24 1.30
CA VAL A 192 15.05 -3.74 2.59
C VAL A 192 16.19 -3.62 3.61
N GLU A 193 17.09 -4.59 3.66
CA GLU A 193 18.27 -4.57 4.54
C GLU A 193 19.22 -3.44 4.18
N ASP A 194 19.53 -3.26 2.89
CA ASP A 194 20.41 -2.19 2.42
C ASP A 194 19.84 -0.80 2.74
N CYS A 195 18.55 -0.56 2.42
CA CYS A 195 17.90 0.71 2.75
C CYS A 195 17.77 0.92 4.27
N ALA A 196 17.51 -0.13 5.05
CA ALA A 196 17.44 -0.01 6.51
C ALA A 196 18.80 0.37 7.08
N LEU A 197 19.88 -0.26 6.60
CA LEU A 197 21.25 0.06 7.00
C LEU A 197 21.63 1.50 6.66
N GLU A 198 21.35 1.96 5.43
CA GLU A 198 21.66 3.31 4.96
C GLU A 198 21.04 4.40 5.86
N PHE A 199 19.80 4.20 6.31
CA PHE A 199 19.07 5.16 7.13
C PHE A 199 19.08 4.86 8.64
N GLY A 200 19.89 3.88 9.06
CA GLY A 200 20.08 3.53 10.47
C GLY A 200 18.82 3.02 11.16
N LEU A 201 18.03 2.21 10.45
CA LEU A 201 16.86 1.52 10.99
C LEU A 201 17.24 0.10 11.43
N ASP A 202 16.71 -0.32 12.58
CA ASP A 202 16.89 -1.70 13.04
C ASP A 202 16.04 -2.65 12.19
N PHE A 203 16.70 -3.46 11.36
CA PHE A 203 16.03 -4.40 10.47
C PHE A 203 15.21 -5.46 11.24
N GLY A 204 15.69 -5.89 12.42
CA GLY A 204 14.97 -6.84 13.27
C GLY A 204 13.62 -6.27 13.74
N ALA A 205 13.62 -5.02 14.19
CA ALA A 205 12.44 -4.29 14.63
C ALA A 205 11.48 -4.01 13.47
N LEU A 206 12.01 -3.64 12.28
CA LEU A 206 11.21 -3.51 11.06
C LEU A 206 10.53 -4.83 10.70
N ASN A 207 11.28 -5.92 10.65
CA ASN A 207 10.75 -7.24 10.32
C ASN A 207 9.72 -7.71 11.35
N ALA A 208 9.96 -7.46 12.64
CA ALA A 208 9.02 -7.77 13.72
C ALA A 208 7.72 -6.96 13.59
N CYS A 209 7.80 -5.67 13.26
CA CYS A 209 6.63 -4.82 13.04
C CYS A 209 5.81 -5.29 11.84
N VAL A 210 6.44 -5.56 10.69
CA VAL A 210 5.75 -5.98 9.45
C VAL A 210 5.14 -7.37 9.55
N SER A 211 5.79 -8.29 10.29
CA SER A 211 5.31 -9.67 10.44
C SER A 211 4.24 -9.84 11.52
N ARG A 212 3.92 -8.78 12.28
CA ARG A 212 2.97 -8.84 13.40
C ARG A 212 1.53 -8.94 12.89
N GLN A 213 0.82 -10.00 13.27
CA GLN A 213 -0.57 -10.27 12.90
C GLN A 213 -1.57 -9.71 13.92
N VAL A 214 -1.42 -8.43 14.26
CA VAL A 214 -2.33 -7.71 15.18
C VAL A 214 -2.95 -6.58 14.38
N ASP A 215 -4.27 -6.56 14.23
CA ASP A 215 -4.95 -5.46 13.55
C ASP A 215 -5.25 -4.28 14.48
N GLU A 216 -5.83 -3.21 13.94
CA GLU A 216 -6.13 -1.99 14.69
C GLU A 216 -7.18 -2.17 15.78
N ASP A 217 -8.02 -3.20 15.70
CA ASP A 217 -9.04 -3.47 16.71
C ASP A 217 -8.50 -4.41 17.79
N ASP A 218 -7.61 -5.35 17.43
CA ASP A 218 -6.81 -6.10 18.40
C ASP A 218 -5.90 -5.18 19.21
N ALA A 219 -5.19 -4.26 18.55
CA ALA A 219 -4.30 -3.30 19.19
C ALA A 219 -5.03 -2.39 20.20
N LYS A 220 -6.31 -2.04 19.94
CA LYS A 220 -7.14 -1.28 20.90
C LYS A 220 -7.64 -2.12 22.07
N ARG A 221 -7.78 -3.44 21.86
CA ARG A 221 -8.24 -4.38 22.88
C ARG A 221 -7.11 -4.84 23.81
N ALA A 222 -5.85 -4.65 23.41
CA ALA A 222 -4.70 -4.91 24.25
C ALA A 222 -4.81 -4.15 25.58
N GLY A 223 -4.87 -4.90 26.69
CA GLY A 223 -4.96 -4.35 28.04
C GLY A 223 -3.63 -3.78 28.52
N SER A 224 -3.62 -3.12 29.68
CA SER A 224 -2.38 -2.62 30.31
C SER A 224 -1.36 -3.71 30.59
N ASP A 225 -1.82 -4.95 30.72
CA ASP A 225 -1.06 -6.12 31.14
C ASP A 225 -0.53 -6.93 29.94
N ASP A 226 -0.90 -6.56 28.70
CA ASP A 226 -0.33 -7.16 27.50
C ASP A 226 1.15 -6.73 27.38
N PRO A 227 2.11 -7.67 27.44
CA PRO A 227 3.54 -7.36 27.35
C PRO A 227 3.93 -6.73 26.01
N ASP A 228 3.07 -6.82 25.00
CA ASP A 228 3.28 -6.28 23.67
C ASP A 228 2.42 -5.05 23.35
N LYS A 229 1.69 -4.47 24.31
CA LYS A 229 0.78 -3.32 24.06
C LYS A 229 1.47 -2.14 23.38
N ASP A 230 2.77 -1.94 23.63
CA ASP A 230 3.57 -0.85 23.08
C ASP A 230 4.28 -1.24 21.78
N LYS A 231 4.18 -2.51 21.35
CA LYS A 231 4.76 -2.98 20.09
C LYS A 231 3.91 -2.58 18.90
N VAL A 232 4.54 -1.91 17.95
CA VAL A 232 3.90 -1.45 16.72
C VAL A 232 3.61 -2.65 15.80
N SER A 233 2.41 -2.66 15.22
CA SER A 233 2.00 -3.64 14.21
C SER A 233 1.85 -2.96 12.84
N GLY A 234 2.57 -3.47 11.84
CA GLY A 234 2.47 -3.01 10.47
C GLY A 234 1.07 -3.18 9.90
N LEU A 235 0.39 -4.28 10.22
CA LEU A 235 -0.99 -4.53 9.78
C LEU A 235 -1.97 -3.52 10.37
N ALA A 236 -1.88 -3.26 11.68
CA ALA A 236 -2.72 -2.26 12.34
C ALA A 236 -2.49 -0.86 11.77
N LEU A 237 -1.22 -0.48 11.54
CA LEU A 237 -0.86 0.80 10.92
C LEU A 237 -1.42 0.90 9.49
N LEU A 238 -1.28 -0.14 8.68
CA LEU A 238 -1.73 -0.16 7.30
C LEU A 238 -3.25 0.00 7.19
N ARG A 239 -4.00 -0.77 7.98
CA ARG A 239 -5.47 -0.72 7.99
C ARG A 239 -5.99 0.63 8.45
N THR A 240 -5.38 1.14 9.51
CA THR A 240 -5.57 2.50 10.03
C THR A 240 -5.37 3.49 8.89
N ASP A 241 -4.20 3.50 8.27
CA ASP A 241 -3.83 4.44 7.22
C ASP A 241 -4.73 4.39 5.97
N PHE A 242 -5.09 3.18 5.50
CA PHE A 242 -6.04 2.99 4.40
C PHE A 242 -7.43 3.56 4.71
N LYS A 243 -7.95 3.37 5.93
CA LYS A 243 -9.24 3.96 6.33
C LYS A 243 -9.21 5.50 6.28
N ARG A 244 -8.09 6.12 6.66
CA ARG A 244 -7.93 7.59 6.55
C ARG A 244 -7.87 8.04 5.10
N SER A 245 -7.01 7.43 4.28
CA SER A 245 -6.92 7.80 2.85
C SER A 245 -8.28 7.66 2.15
N ALA A 246 -9.04 6.61 2.47
CA ALA A 246 -10.41 6.42 1.98
C ALA A 246 -11.38 7.50 2.48
N ALA A 247 -11.35 7.83 3.78
CA ALA A 247 -12.20 8.88 4.37
C ALA A 247 -11.91 10.28 3.80
N LEU A 248 -10.67 10.52 3.35
CA LEU A 248 -10.25 11.74 2.66
C LEU A 248 -10.57 11.73 1.16
N GLY A 249 -11.12 10.64 0.63
CA GLY A 249 -11.47 10.50 -0.79
C GLY A 249 -10.27 10.34 -1.72
N ILE A 250 -9.09 9.96 -1.19
CA ILE A 250 -7.86 9.83 -1.97
C ILE A 250 -7.85 8.49 -2.72
N LYS A 251 -7.67 8.56 -4.04
CA LYS A 251 -7.73 7.39 -4.93
C LYS A 251 -6.50 7.20 -5.82
N LYS A 252 -5.63 8.21 -5.92
CA LYS A 252 -4.49 8.25 -6.83
C LYS A 252 -3.19 8.35 -6.03
N SER A 253 -2.20 7.56 -6.43
CA SER A 253 -0.84 7.70 -5.90
C SER A 253 -0.29 9.10 -6.16
N CYS A 254 0.73 9.50 -5.43
CA CYS A 254 1.28 10.86 -5.46
C CYS A 254 0.17 11.92 -5.38
N THR A 255 -0.77 11.78 -4.45
CA THR A 255 -1.64 12.90 -4.10
C THR A 255 -0.96 13.68 -2.98
N VAL A 256 -0.46 14.87 -3.30
CA VAL A 256 0.16 15.78 -2.33
C VAL A 256 -0.90 16.71 -1.76
N ARG A 257 -0.92 16.85 -0.44
CA ARG A 257 -1.82 17.75 0.28
C ARG A 257 -1.01 18.72 1.14
N VAL A 258 -1.39 19.99 1.07
CA VAL A 258 -0.81 21.07 1.87
C VAL A 258 -1.95 21.74 2.63
N ASN A 259 -1.79 21.88 3.95
CA ASN A 259 -2.80 22.44 4.84
C ASN A 259 -4.19 21.82 4.60
N GLU A 260 -4.22 20.48 4.59
CA GLU A 260 -5.42 19.66 4.40
C GLU A 260 -6.11 19.77 3.03
N LYS A 261 -5.54 20.49 2.06
CA LYS A 261 -6.07 20.63 0.70
C LYS A 261 -5.19 19.93 -0.31
N ILE A 262 -5.78 19.39 -1.39
CA ILE A 262 -5.00 18.83 -2.50
C ILE A 262 -4.18 19.93 -3.15
N TRP A 263 -2.87 19.72 -3.21
CA TRP A 263 -1.90 20.60 -3.82
C TRP A 263 -1.64 20.23 -5.28
N CYS A 264 -1.34 18.95 -5.54
CA CYS A 264 -1.03 18.43 -6.86
C CYS A 264 -1.10 16.90 -6.83
N ILE A 265 -1.46 16.29 -7.97
CA ILE A 265 -1.55 14.84 -8.12
C ILE A 265 -0.66 14.42 -9.28
N ARG A 266 0.16 13.38 -9.13
CA ARG A 266 0.82 12.73 -10.28
C ARG A 266 0.14 11.42 -10.61
N ASP A 267 -0.34 11.28 -11.84
CA ASP A 267 -1.09 10.10 -12.26
C ASP A 267 -0.87 9.85 -13.75
N SER A 268 -0.46 8.63 -14.07
CA SER A 268 -0.05 8.21 -15.42
C SER A 268 1.13 9.04 -15.95
N HIS A 269 2.15 9.24 -15.11
CA HIS A 269 3.38 9.98 -15.44
C HIS A 269 3.20 11.47 -15.74
N GLU A 270 2.05 12.04 -15.38
CA GLU A 270 1.71 13.44 -15.61
C GLU A 270 1.22 14.11 -14.32
N TRP A 271 1.57 15.38 -14.14
CA TRP A 271 1.01 16.22 -13.08
C TRP A 271 -0.39 16.70 -13.46
N LYS A 272 -1.35 16.52 -12.56
CA LYS A 272 -2.78 16.73 -12.73
C LYS A 272 -3.39 17.35 -11.48
N ASP A 273 -4.47 18.10 -11.67
CA ASP A 273 -5.23 18.70 -10.55
C ASP A 273 -4.34 19.53 -9.59
N CYS A 274 -3.41 20.28 -10.16
CA CYS A 274 -2.40 21.04 -9.41
C CYS A 274 -2.77 22.51 -9.22
N GLN A 275 -2.39 23.07 -8.07
CA GLN A 275 -2.30 24.51 -7.91
C GLN A 275 -1.33 25.10 -8.95
N PRO A 276 -1.42 26.40 -9.29
CA PRO A 276 -0.49 27.03 -10.23
C PRO A 276 0.97 26.80 -9.82
N GLY A 277 1.76 26.12 -10.67
CA GLY A 277 3.14 25.75 -10.38
C GLY A 277 3.31 24.64 -9.33
N GLY A 278 2.25 23.91 -9.00
CA GLY A 278 2.25 22.89 -7.93
C GLY A 278 3.14 21.68 -8.21
N ASP A 279 3.57 21.50 -9.46
CA ASP A 279 4.56 20.52 -9.90
C ASP A 279 6.01 20.95 -9.63
N LYS A 280 6.24 22.16 -9.12
CA LYS A 280 7.57 22.72 -8.85
C LYS A 280 7.88 22.75 -7.36
N THR A 281 9.07 22.27 -7.02
CA THR A 281 9.63 22.31 -5.65
C THR A 281 9.61 23.73 -5.07
N SER A 282 10.06 24.74 -5.83
CA SER A 282 10.13 26.12 -5.35
C SER A 282 8.77 26.67 -4.93
N THR A 283 7.74 26.44 -5.75
CA THR A 283 6.39 26.94 -5.47
C THR A 283 5.76 26.29 -4.24
N LEU A 284 6.01 24.99 -4.04
CA LEU A 284 5.56 24.29 -2.84
C LEU A 284 6.31 24.78 -1.58
N VAL A 285 7.62 25.02 -1.67
CA VAL A 285 8.41 25.62 -0.56
C VAL A 285 7.88 27.01 -0.22
N ASP A 286 7.63 27.86 -1.22
CA ASP A 286 7.11 29.22 -1.01
C ASP A 286 5.76 29.20 -0.30
N GLU A 287 4.84 28.31 -0.72
CA GLU A 287 3.53 28.17 -0.08
C GLU A 287 3.64 27.67 1.37
N ILE A 288 4.53 26.70 1.64
CA ILE A 288 4.75 26.21 3.00
C ILE A 288 5.30 27.33 3.90
N ASN A 289 6.29 28.08 3.43
CA ASN A 289 6.83 29.23 4.17
C ASN A 289 5.74 30.27 4.44
N ARG A 290 4.96 30.64 3.43
CA ARG A 290 3.84 31.58 3.57
C ARG A 290 2.83 31.11 4.61
N LEU A 291 2.48 29.82 4.62
CA LEU A 291 1.53 29.27 5.59
C LEU A 291 2.12 29.23 7.01
N TYR A 292 3.40 28.91 7.15
CA TYR A 292 4.12 28.85 8.42
C TYR A 292 4.25 30.24 9.08
N ASP A 293 4.59 31.27 8.29
CA ASP A 293 4.74 32.63 8.80
C ASP A 293 3.39 33.22 9.27
N ASN A 294 2.30 32.82 8.61
CA ASN A 294 0.95 33.23 8.97
C ASN A 294 0.41 32.50 10.22
N SER A 295 0.82 31.26 10.48
CA SER A 295 0.41 30.51 11.68
C SER A 295 1.16 30.96 12.94
N GLY A 296 2.37 31.52 12.80
CA GLY A 296 3.16 32.08 13.91
C GLY A 296 2.78 33.51 14.33
N SER A 297 1.91 34.18 13.57
CA SER A 297 1.49 35.58 13.80
C SER A 297 0.11 35.71 14.48
N SER A 298 -0.48 34.61 14.95
CA SER A 298 -1.81 34.57 15.60
C SER A 298 -1.73 34.29 17.10
#